data_AF-A0A3D3LSQ1-F1
#
_entry.id   AF-A0A3D3LSQ1-F1
#
_cell.length_a   1.000
_cell.length_b   1.000
_cell.length_c   1.000
_cell.angle_alpha   90.00
_cell.angle_beta   90.00
_cell.angle_gamma   90.00
#
_symmetry.space_group_name_H-M   'P 1'
#
loop_
_entity.id
_entity.type
_entity.pdbx_description
1 polymer ?
#
loop_
_entity_poly.entity_id
_entity_poly.type
_entity_poly.pdbx_seq_one_letter_code
_entity_poly.pdbx_strand_id
1 'polypeptide(L)' 'MKELITKLESLGFTTYESKVFLVLMKGHNMTAAEIAEEAGIPRTSVYDILKIFAEK' A
#
# COMPACT_ATOMS: atom_id res chain seq x y z
N MET A 1 12.35 -4.74 3.47
CA MET A 1 10.92 -4.65 3.08
C MET A 1 10.06 -5.69 3.79
N LYS A 2 10.40 -7.00 3.76
CA LYS A 2 9.65 -8.03 4.50
C LYS A 2 9.44 -7.72 5.99
N GLU A 3 10.48 -7.27 6.69
CA GLU A 3 10.37 -6.93 8.12
C GLU A 3 9.38 -5.78 8.39
N LEU A 4 9.35 -4.76 7.53
CA LEU A 4 8.41 -3.63 7.66
C LEU A 4 6.98 -4.07 7.37
N ILE A 5 6.79 -4.95 6.38
CA ILE A 5 5.48 -5.56 6.10
C ILE A 5 4.99 -6.32 7.33
N THR A 6 5.82 -7.18 7.94
CA THR A 6 5.43 -7.93 9.15
C THR A 6 5.11 -7.01 10.33
N LYS A 7 5.83 -5.89 10.49
CA LYS A 7 5.49 -4.89 11.51
C LYS A 7 4.12 -4.27 11.25
N LEU A 8 3.80 -3.89 10.01
CA LEU A 8 2.48 -3.36 9.65
C LEU A 8 1.38 -4.40 9.83
N GLU A 9 1.65 -5.66 9.48
CA GLU A 9 0.73 -6.78 9.70
C GLU A 9 0.42 -6.98 11.19
N SER A 10 1.41 -6.83 12.07
CA SER A 10 1.17 -6.86 13.53
C SER A 10 0.31 -5.70 14.05
N LEU A 11 0.18 -4.62 13.28
CA LEU A 11 -0.70 -3.48 13.55
C LEU A 11 -2.09 -3.64 12.91
N GLY A 12 -2.36 -4.78 12.27
CA GLY A 12 -3.66 -5.10 11.66
C GLY A 12 -3.78 -4.74 10.17
N PHE A 13 -2.68 -4.36 9.51
CA PHE A 13 -2.68 -4.20 8.05
C PHE A 13 -2.64 -5.57 7.37
N THR A 14 -3.30 -5.69 6.24
CA THR A 14 -3.05 -6.81 5.32
C THR A 14 -1.71 -6.67 4.62
N THR A 15 -1.21 -7.73 4.01
CA THR A 15 0.03 -7.68 3.21
C THR A 15 -0.04 -6.65 2.09
N TYR A 16 -1.20 -6.49 1.45
CA TYR A 16 -1.37 -5.52 0.35
C TYR A 16 -1.45 -4.09 0.86
N GLU A 17 -2.21 -3.84 1.93
CA GLU A 17 -2.24 -2.53 2.59
C GLU A 17 -0.83 -2.13 3.06
N SER A 18 -0.07 -3.08 3.62
CA SER A 18 1.30 -2.84 4.05
C SER A 18 2.21 -2.44 2.90
N LYS A 19 2.10 -3.12 1.75
CA LYS A 19 2.87 -2.77 0.54
C LYS A 19 2.49 -1.39 0.00
N VAL A 20 1.21 -1.09 -0.11
CA VAL A 20 0.71 0.21 -0.58
C VAL A 20 1.17 1.33 0.34
N PHE A 21 1.04 1.15 1.65
CA PHE A 21 1.48 2.13 2.65
C PHE A 21 2.97 2.45 2.54
N LEU A 22 3.82 1.42 2.37
CA LEU A 22 5.26 1.60 2.22
C LEU A 22 5.64 2.33 0.93
N VAL A 23 4.88 2.14 -0.15
CA VAL A 23 5.06 2.90 -1.40
C VAL A 23 4.67 4.37 -1.20
N LEU A 24 3.52 4.65 -0.59
CA LEU A 24 3.07 6.01 -0.29
C LEU A 24 4.05 6.78 0.60
N MET A 25 4.70 6.10 1.55
CA MET A 25 5.71 6.69 2.43
C MET A 25 6.96 7.20 1.71
N LYS A 26 7.13 6.93 0.41
CA LYS A 26 8.22 7.51 -0.40
C LYS A 26 8.02 9.01 -0.67
N GLY A 27 6.83 9.55 -0.38
CA GLY A 27 6.63 11.01 -0.25
C GLY A 27 6.65 11.80 -1.56
N HIS A 28 6.35 11.16 -2.70
CA HIS A 28 6.16 11.86 -3.97
C HIS A 28 4.77 11.55 -4.55
N ASN A 29 4.29 12.42 -5.44
CA ASN A 29 3.02 12.20 -6.12
C ASN A 29 3.12 10.99 -7.04
N MET A 30 2.22 10.03 -6.86
CA MET A 30 2.11 8.83 -7.67
C MET A 30 0.65 8.61 -8.07
N THR A 31 0.45 8.13 -9.28
CA THR A 31 -0.83 7.60 -9.74
C THR A 31 -1.06 6.21 -9.15
N ALA A 32 -2.33 5.77 -9.11
CA ALA A 32 -2.67 4.40 -8.69
C ALA A 32 -1.99 3.31 -9.55
N ALA A 33 -1.63 3.63 -10.79
CA ALA A 33 -0.90 2.71 -11.67
C ALA A 33 0.55 2.53 -11.20
N GLU A 34 1.24 3.64 -10.94
CA GLU A 34 2.63 3.63 -10.45
C GLU A 34 2.72 2.96 -9.07
N ILE A 35 1.73 3.20 -8.19
CA ILE A 35 1.66 2.53 -6.89
C ILE A 35 1.50 1.01 -7.07
N ALA A 36 0.66 0.56 -8.00
CA ALA A 36 0.43 -0.86 -8.25
C ALA A 36 1.69 -1.57 -8.78
N GLU A 37 2.38 -0.93 -9.71
CA GLU A 37 3.65 -1.40 -10.25
C GLU A 37 4.70 -1.51 -9.15
N GLU A 38 4.88 -0.46 -8.35
CA GLU A 38 5.92 -0.42 -7.33
C GLU A 38 5.61 -1.33 -6.12
N ALA A 39 4.33 -1.47 -5.75
CA ALA A 39 3.89 -2.40 -4.71
C ALA A 39 3.88 -3.86 -5.19
N GLY A 40 3.91 -4.09 -6.51
CA GLY A 40 3.80 -5.43 -7.10
C GLY A 40 2.47 -6.10 -6.77
N ILE A 41 1.36 -5.38 -6.89
CA ILE A 41 -0.01 -5.89 -6.64
C ILE A 41 -0.98 -5.43 -7.75
N PRO A 42 -2.14 -6.07 -7.92
CA PRO A 42 -3.12 -5.66 -8.91
C PRO A 42 -3.61 -4.22 -8.71
N ARG A 43 -3.76 -3.48 -9.81
CA ARG A 43 -4.22 -2.08 -9.78
C ARG A 43 -5.61 -1.91 -9.15
N THR A 44 -6.50 -2.88 -9.33
CA THR A 44 -7.83 -2.88 -8.69
C THR A 44 -7.72 -2.85 -7.17
N SER A 45 -6.82 -3.66 -6.61
CA SER A 45 -6.56 -3.68 -5.16
C SER A 45 -6.01 -2.37 -4.63
N VAL A 46 -5.19 -1.65 -5.42
CA VAL A 46 -4.71 -0.33 -5.04
C VAL A 46 -5.85 0.67 -4.90
N TYR A 47 -6.81 0.70 -5.83
CA TYR A 47 -7.95 1.61 -5.72
C TYR A 47 -8.79 1.34 -4.46
N ASP A 48 -9.06 0.06 -4.16
CA ASP A 48 -9.82 -0.32 -2.97
C ASP A 48 -9.09 0.11 -1.69
N ILE A 49 -7.77 -0.13 -1.62
CA ILE A 49 -6.94 0.21 -0.45
C ILE A 49 -6.82 1.73 -0.27
N LEU A 50 -6.57 2.48 -1.34
CA LEU A 50 -6.48 3.94 -1.27
C LEU A 50 -7.80 4.55 -0.81
N LYS A 51 -8.93 3.99 -1.23
CA LYS A 51 -10.26 4.40 -0.74
C LYS A 51 -10.39 4.16 0.77
N ILE A 52 -10.01 2.96 1.24
CA ILE A 52 -10.02 2.64 2.68
C ILE A 52 -9.12 3.61 3.47
N PHE A 53 -7.92 3.92 2.97
CA PHE A 53 -6.99 4.83 3.64
C PHE A 53 -7.48 6.27 3.67
N ALA A 54 -8.25 6.71 2.68
CA ALA A 54 -8.82 8.06 2.64
C ALA A 54 -10.07 8.22 3.53
N GLU A 55 -10.77 7.12 3.82
CA GLU A 55 -11.97 7.10 4.67
C GLU A 55 -11.67 6.90 6.17
N LYS A 56 -10.44 6.47 6.50
CA LYS A 56 -9.94 6.30 7.88
C LYS A 56 -9.30 7.58 8.40
#